data_AF-A0AAV5Y525-F1
#
_entry.id   AF-A0AAV5Y525-F1
#
_cell.length_a   1.000
_cell.length_b   1.000
_cell.length_c   1.000
_cell.angle_alpha   90.00
_cell.angle_beta   90.00
_cell.angle_gamma   90.00
#
_symmetry.space_group_name_H-M   'P 1'
#
loop_
_entity.id
_entity.type
_entity.pdbx_description
1 polymer ?
#
loop_
_entity_poly.entity_id
_entity_poly.type
_entity_poly.pdbx_seq_one_letter_code
_entity_poly.pdbx_strand_id
1 'polypeptide(L)'
;MTVPPPNSPGNNDIGNNGPPAGTGPGLVAWNAMLARAESALRRHAYLDAQRQAEELLRAPVPRDVRGRALLVAGDAAYARRAYPYARQHYGAYVVEYPKAPEAARAGLAIGWARLRIGDRVGARAAWTELADARPTDPRTPQALLLAAELADQAGDSAAAERLLDRLVAQHPASPHVALARLNRSALLLRRNQETAALSDLGWVTRGAGPGVLDQRRQLDEALTNDGGEIALQTPSNAPAPADREPLERLAVVLLDPRHHERAPYLLHGVTLLAAQRGWASAQTAALATRLLEDFPSYPPAPALLRRVADAASAAEQWPLARRSWETLLARAPGAMGRAERLSLAEAQLHSGETARARQNLETTAAGGGNEGARALLLLAQAHAAGGDARAALAAYDRLQKEHPRFSRPAQSWLAQAKLLEDLGDHERARPVLQQAVAASGKSETVAEAAYHIAQGLSAERRHAEAVEWYMTASYVAPQSRWGRQALLGAGLSLTAQNDLRNALAAYWRLIAPRPDSDQADERELRGEAAYRAGEILRGASLHEEALEMFETSARLTAGLPGERRALLAALQCVKETGNRTAAENLNRRIEQLGARPAPPTPAPPVLGAASRTREAAAGSALPAAAR
;
A
#
# COMPACT_ATOMS: atom_id res chain seq x y z
N MET A 1 28.77 -4.77 40.37
CA MET A 1 29.42 -4.75 39.03
C MET A 1 29.67 -3.30 38.65
N THR A 2 30.93 -2.90 38.79
CA THR A 2 31.68 -1.83 38.10
C THR A 2 30.94 -0.61 37.53
N VAL A 3 30.93 0.46 38.33
CA VAL A 3 30.93 1.85 37.87
C VAL A 3 32.37 2.19 37.44
N PRO A 4 32.62 2.74 36.24
CA PRO A 4 33.98 3.16 35.87
C PRO A 4 34.35 4.44 36.67
N PRO A 5 35.64 4.63 37.00
CA PRO A 5 36.10 5.81 37.74
C PRO A 5 35.96 7.08 36.87
N PRO A 6 35.70 8.27 37.46
CA PRO A 6 35.80 9.51 36.69
C PRO A 6 37.27 9.75 36.30
N ASN A 7 37.48 10.04 35.02
CA ASN A 7 38.73 10.55 34.47
C ASN A 7 39.18 11.79 35.25
N SER A 8 40.45 11.80 35.63
CA SER A 8 41.17 12.95 36.16
C SER A 8 41.07 14.14 35.19
N PRO A 9 40.74 15.37 35.64
CA PRO A 9 41.10 16.55 34.88
C PRO A 9 42.60 16.82 35.10
N GLY A 10 43.33 16.88 33.99
CA GLY A 10 44.72 17.32 33.97
C GLY A 10 44.85 18.77 34.44
N ASN A 11 46.00 19.03 35.07
CA ASN A 11 46.58 20.33 35.37
C ASN A 11 46.28 21.39 34.29
N ASN A 12 45.80 22.57 34.72
CA ASN A 12 46.55 23.83 34.53
C ASN A 12 45.88 25.02 35.28
N ASP A 13 46.75 25.71 36.01
CA ASP A 13 46.77 27.14 36.36
C ASP A 13 45.63 27.77 37.18
N ILE A 14 45.82 27.76 38.50
CA ILE A 14 45.50 28.93 39.34
C ILE A 14 46.82 29.45 39.92
N GLY A 15 47.25 30.59 39.38
CA GLY A 15 48.38 31.37 39.90
C GLY A 15 48.09 31.90 41.29
N ASN A 16 48.89 31.41 42.23
CA ASN A 16 49.52 32.08 43.37
C ASN A 16 48.83 33.29 44.03
N ASN A 17 48.53 33.16 45.33
CA ASN A 17 48.92 34.13 46.36
C ASN A 17 48.88 33.49 47.77
N GLY A 18 50.05 33.06 48.28
CA GLY A 18 50.43 33.07 49.70
C GLY A 18 50.13 31.83 50.60
N PRO A 19 51.14 31.24 51.29
CA PRO A 19 50.92 30.44 52.52
C PRO A 19 50.85 31.40 53.75
N PRO A 20 50.30 31.03 54.94
CA PRO A 20 50.61 29.76 55.63
C PRO A 20 49.53 29.15 56.60
N ALA A 21 49.91 28.00 57.17
CA ALA A 21 49.57 27.49 58.51
C ALA A 21 48.18 26.86 58.78
N GLY A 22 48.18 25.54 59.05
CA GLY A 22 47.06 24.87 59.70
C GLY A 22 46.88 23.36 59.41
N THR A 23 47.94 22.54 59.42
CA THR A 23 47.81 21.06 59.50
C THR A 23 47.36 20.66 60.92
N GLY A 24 46.13 21.01 61.27
CA GLY A 24 45.51 20.59 62.53
C GLY A 24 45.00 19.15 62.44
N PRO A 25 45.04 18.37 63.55
CA PRO A 25 44.50 17.01 63.60
C PRO A 25 43.01 16.92 63.19
N GLY A 26 42.23 18.01 63.35
CA GLY A 26 40.84 18.08 62.90
C GLY A 26 40.65 18.00 61.39
N LEU A 27 41.51 18.66 60.60
CA LEU A 27 41.40 18.70 59.13
C LEU A 27 41.68 17.34 58.49
N VAL A 28 42.64 16.59 59.06
CA VAL A 28 42.94 15.20 58.66
C VAL A 28 41.82 14.26 59.11
N ALA A 29 41.22 14.50 60.28
CA ALA A 29 40.14 13.67 60.81
C ALA A 29 38.86 13.72 59.95
N TRP A 30 38.38 14.90 59.54
CA TRP A 30 37.17 15.00 58.72
C TRP A 30 37.35 14.41 57.32
N ASN A 31 38.51 14.63 56.69
CA ASN A 31 38.84 14.05 55.38
C ASN A 31 38.92 12.52 55.43
N ALA A 32 39.49 11.96 56.51
CA ALA A 32 39.51 10.52 56.72
C ALA A 32 38.11 9.92 56.92
N MET A 33 37.25 10.60 57.70
CA MET A 33 35.85 10.18 57.90
C MET A 33 35.05 10.26 56.59
N LEU A 34 35.21 11.32 55.81
CA LEU A 34 34.54 11.46 54.52
C LEU A 34 34.99 10.39 53.52
N ALA A 35 36.31 10.13 53.42
CA ALA A 35 36.84 9.06 52.58
C ALA A 35 36.33 7.68 53.00
N ARG A 36 36.13 7.45 54.30
CA ARG A 36 35.53 6.22 54.83
C ARG A 36 34.05 6.10 54.43
N ALA A 37 33.28 7.18 54.51
CA ALA A 37 31.88 7.22 54.10
C ALA A 37 31.74 6.96 52.59
N GLU A 38 32.57 7.60 51.77
CA GLU A 38 32.62 7.37 50.32
C GLU A 38 33.07 5.94 49.97
N SER A 39 34.03 5.38 50.71
CA SER A 39 34.45 3.98 50.57
C SER A 39 33.33 3.00 50.94
N ALA A 40 32.60 3.28 52.02
CA ALA A 40 31.43 2.50 52.41
C ALA A 40 30.34 2.54 51.31
N LEU A 41 30.08 3.71 50.73
CA LEU A 41 29.16 3.87 49.61
C LEU A 41 29.58 3.02 48.39
N ARG A 42 30.87 3.09 48.01
CA ARG A 42 31.42 2.28 46.90
C ARG A 42 31.34 0.77 47.15
N ARG A 43 31.42 0.34 48.42
CA ARG A 43 31.28 -1.08 48.83
C ARG A 43 29.83 -1.51 49.03
N HIS A 44 28.85 -0.68 48.68
CA HIS A 44 27.42 -0.91 48.91
C HIS A 44 27.04 -1.06 50.40
N ALA A 45 27.90 -0.63 51.34
CA ALA A 45 27.64 -0.57 52.77
C ALA A 45 26.86 0.72 53.10
N TYR A 46 25.64 0.82 52.58
CA TYR A 46 24.91 2.08 52.54
C TYR A 46 24.51 2.62 53.93
N LEU A 47 24.18 1.74 54.88
CA LEU A 47 23.84 2.17 56.25
C LEU A 47 25.04 2.83 56.93
N ASP A 48 26.24 2.25 56.75
CA ASP A 48 27.48 2.78 57.29
C ASP A 48 27.88 4.09 56.61
N ALA A 49 27.75 4.16 55.29
CA ALA A 49 28.00 5.36 54.52
C ALA A 49 27.11 6.53 54.97
N GLN A 50 25.80 6.27 55.13
CA GLN A 50 24.85 7.28 55.58
C GLN A 50 25.17 7.76 56.99
N ARG A 51 25.38 6.85 57.94
CA ARG A 51 25.69 7.20 59.33
C ARG A 51 26.96 8.03 59.46
N GLN A 52 28.04 7.62 58.77
CA GLN A 52 29.32 8.34 58.81
C GLN A 52 29.22 9.73 58.16
N ALA A 53 28.45 9.85 57.07
CA ALA A 53 28.19 11.14 56.45
C ALA A 53 27.33 12.05 57.35
N GLU A 54 26.27 11.53 57.97
CA GLU A 54 25.42 12.30 58.90
C GLU A 54 26.16 12.74 60.16
N GLU A 55 27.12 11.95 60.64
CA GLU A 55 28.01 12.34 61.74
C GLU A 55 28.84 13.58 61.39
N LEU A 56 29.39 13.63 60.16
CA LEU A 56 30.10 14.81 59.66
C LEU A 56 29.18 16.03 59.54
N LEU A 57 27.91 15.84 59.17
CA LEU A 57 26.94 16.93 59.03
C LEU A 57 26.51 17.57 60.36
N ARG A 58 26.72 16.87 61.49
CA ARG A 58 26.45 17.38 62.84
C ARG A 58 27.60 18.22 63.42
N ALA A 59 28.81 18.05 62.89
CA ALA A 59 29.98 18.80 63.30
C ALA A 59 30.15 20.09 62.46
N PRO A 60 30.81 21.13 62.99
CA PRO A 60 31.17 22.32 62.21
C PRO A 60 32.32 21.99 61.25
N VAL A 61 31.96 21.42 60.08
CA VAL A 61 32.91 21.03 59.03
C VAL A 61 33.06 22.11 57.95
N PRO A 62 34.21 22.17 57.26
CA PRO A 62 34.40 23.04 56.09
C PRO A 62 33.32 22.85 55.00
N ARG A 63 33.06 23.93 54.25
CA ARG A 63 31.96 23.97 53.26
C ARG A 63 32.10 22.91 52.16
N ASP A 64 33.30 22.62 51.70
CA ASP A 64 33.58 21.56 50.71
C ASP A 64 33.30 20.14 51.27
N VAL A 65 33.74 19.87 52.50
CA VAL A 65 33.51 18.59 53.20
C VAL A 65 32.02 18.37 53.45
N ARG A 66 31.30 19.41 53.89
CA ARG A 66 29.84 19.37 54.10
C ARG A 66 29.09 19.04 52.81
N GLY A 67 29.47 19.65 51.69
CA GLY A 67 28.83 19.40 50.40
C GLY A 67 28.97 17.94 49.97
N ARG A 68 30.18 17.38 50.06
CA ARG A 68 30.41 15.95 49.76
C ARG A 68 29.69 15.02 50.74
N ALA A 69 29.67 15.36 52.04
CA ALA A 69 28.94 14.59 53.03
C ALA A 69 27.42 14.56 52.76
N LEU A 70 26.82 15.69 52.35
CA LEU A 70 25.41 15.75 51.94
C LEU A 70 25.13 14.83 50.74
N LEU A 71 26.00 14.83 49.73
CA LEU A 71 25.87 13.96 48.56
C LEU A 71 26.00 12.47 48.94
N VAL A 72 26.98 12.12 49.79
CA VAL A 72 27.16 10.73 50.27
C VAL A 72 25.96 10.27 51.11
N ALA A 73 25.45 11.12 52.00
CA ALA A 73 24.26 10.82 52.81
C ALA A 73 23.02 10.64 51.92
N GLY A 74 22.85 11.50 50.91
CA GLY A 74 21.79 11.39 49.90
C GLY A 74 21.88 10.09 49.08
N ASP A 75 23.04 9.80 48.50
CA ASP A 75 23.28 8.61 47.67
C ASP A 75 23.08 7.32 48.47
N ALA A 76 23.59 7.29 49.71
CA ALA A 76 23.42 6.16 50.61
C ALA A 76 21.96 5.96 51.04
N ALA A 77 21.25 7.04 51.38
CA ALA A 77 19.82 6.97 51.71
C ALA A 77 18.99 6.51 50.50
N TYR A 78 19.31 7.01 49.30
CA TYR A 78 18.63 6.63 48.06
C TYR A 78 18.80 5.15 47.77
N ALA A 79 20.04 4.63 47.84
CA ALA A 79 20.35 3.23 47.61
C ALA A 79 19.69 2.28 48.62
N ARG A 80 19.37 2.77 49.82
CA ARG A 80 18.61 2.05 50.86
C ARG A 80 17.10 2.15 50.70
N ARG A 81 16.60 2.83 49.67
CA ARG A 81 15.18 3.15 49.48
C ARG A 81 14.59 4.05 50.57
N ALA A 82 15.46 4.75 51.31
CA ALA A 82 15.06 5.75 52.29
C ALA A 82 14.84 7.11 51.60
N TYR A 83 13.92 7.13 50.62
CA TYR A 83 13.70 8.25 49.71
C TYR A 83 13.39 9.59 50.39
N PRO A 84 12.64 9.67 51.51
CA PRO A 84 12.43 10.93 52.21
C PRO A 84 13.74 11.55 52.73
N TYR A 85 14.64 10.74 53.29
CA TYR A 85 15.95 11.17 53.76
C TYR A 85 16.87 11.56 52.61
N ALA A 86 16.85 10.78 51.52
CA ALA A 86 17.59 11.13 50.30
C ALA A 86 17.16 12.50 49.76
N ARG A 87 15.85 12.74 49.64
CA ARG A 87 15.27 14.02 49.23
C ARG A 87 15.73 15.18 50.11
N GLN A 88 15.75 14.97 51.43
CA GLN A 88 16.18 15.98 52.39
C GLN A 88 17.66 16.34 52.20
N HIS A 89 18.54 15.34 52.15
CA HIS A 89 19.99 15.55 52.01
C HIS A 89 20.36 16.20 50.67
N TYR A 90 19.75 15.75 49.57
CA TYR A 90 19.94 16.39 48.26
C TYR A 90 19.33 17.80 48.21
N GLY A 91 18.18 18.03 48.84
CA GLY A 91 17.56 19.35 48.92
C GLY A 91 18.45 20.36 49.66
N ALA A 92 19.02 19.96 50.80
CA ALA A 92 19.99 20.77 51.52
C ALA A 92 21.22 21.09 50.64
N TYR A 93 21.71 20.11 49.86
CA TYR A 93 22.82 20.34 48.93
C TYR A 93 22.46 21.38 47.85
N VAL A 94 21.29 21.27 47.20
CA VAL A 94 20.89 22.20 46.13
C VAL A 94 20.73 23.64 46.65
N VAL A 95 20.24 23.81 47.88
CA VAL A 95 20.07 25.12 48.53
C VAL A 95 21.41 25.70 48.98
N GLU A 96 22.27 24.90 49.61
CA GLU A 96 23.56 25.38 50.15
C GLU A 96 24.63 25.55 49.06
N TYR A 97 24.54 24.82 47.94
CA TYR A 97 25.54 24.77 46.86
C TYR A 97 24.93 25.00 45.46
N PRO A 98 24.19 26.11 45.24
CA PRO A 98 23.40 26.29 44.02
C PRO A 98 24.25 26.47 42.74
N LYS A 99 25.54 26.80 42.85
CA LYS A 99 26.45 26.94 41.70
C LYS A 99 27.37 25.73 41.50
N ALA A 100 27.31 24.73 42.37
CA ALA A 100 28.17 23.56 42.26
C ALA A 100 27.75 22.67 41.10
N PRO A 101 28.70 22.03 40.38
CA PRO A 101 28.39 21.18 39.23
C PRO A 101 27.55 19.95 39.62
N GLU A 102 27.64 19.44 40.85
CA GLU A 102 26.84 18.31 41.32
C GLU A 102 25.42 18.70 41.69
N ALA A 103 25.09 19.99 41.78
CA ALA A 103 23.77 20.43 42.20
C ALA A 103 22.69 20.09 41.15
N ALA A 104 23.06 19.97 39.88
CA ALA A 104 22.17 19.43 38.85
C ALA A 104 21.94 17.91 39.00
N ARG A 105 22.96 17.15 39.41
CA ARG A 105 22.80 15.73 39.77
C ARG A 105 21.86 15.57 40.97
N ALA A 106 22.06 16.36 42.02
CA ALA A 106 21.23 16.37 43.20
C ALA A 106 19.78 16.76 42.88
N GLY A 107 19.57 17.75 42.01
CA GLY A 107 18.24 18.14 41.52
C GLY A 107 17.51 16.98 40.80
N LEU A 108 18.21 16.26 39.92
CA LEU A 108 17.64 15.06 39.28
C LEU A 108 17.26 14.00 40.32
N ALA A 109 18.16 13.75 41.30
CA ALA A 109 17.95 12.77 42.36
C ALA A 109 16.80 13.14 43.31
N ILE A 110 16.54 14.44 43.55
CA ILE A 110 15.35 14.91 44.27
C ILE A 110 14.08 14.50 43.54
N GLY A 111 14.01 14.73 42.23
CA GLY A 111 12.85 14.34 41.43
C GLY A 111 12.62 12.83 41.43
N TRP A 112 13.68 12.04 41.31
CA TRP A 112 13.59 10.58 41.45
C TRP A 112 13.14 10.16 42.85
N ALA A 113 13.72 10.71 43.91
CA ALA A 113 13.31 10.39 45.28
C ALA A 113 11.83 10.72 45.51
N ARG A 114 11.33 11.85 44.98
CA ARG A 114 9.91 12.20 45.05
C ARG A 114 9.03 11.23 44.26
N LEU A 115 9.44 10.84 43.06
CA LEU A 115 8.72 9.84 42.26
C LEU A 115 8.57 8.52 43.02
N ARG A 116 9.64 8.06 43.69
CA ARG A 116 9.66 6.81 44.47
C ARG A 116 8.84 6.88 45.75
N ILE A 117 8.62 8.08 46.30
CA ILE A 117 7.68 8.34 47.40
C ILE A 117 6.22 8.27 46.91
N GLY A 118 5.98 8.29 45.59
CA GLY A 118 4.66 8.40 44.97
C GLY A 118 4.24 9.85 44.69
N ASP A 119 5.07 10.83 45.03
CA ASP A 119 4.84 12.26 44.79
C ASP A 119 5.21 12.64 43.35
N ARG A 120 4.37 12.22 42.38
CA ARG A 120 4.58 12.52 40.94
C ARG A 120 4.53 14.01 40.64
N VAL A 121 3.67 14.75 41.33
CA VAL A 121 3.54 16.22 41.16
C VAL A 121 4.80 16.91 41.62
N GLY A 122 5.30 16.57 42.81
CA GLY A 122 6.56 17.11 43.33
C GLY A 122 7.77 16.64 42.54
N ALA A 123 7.78 15.43 41.98
CA ALA A 123 8.83 14.95 41.08
C ALA A 123 8.92 15.81 39.82
N ARG A 124 7.78 16.02 39.15
CA ARG A 124 7.67 16.93 37.99
C ARG A 124 8.19 18.33 38.33
N ALA A 125 7.74 18.90 39.45
CA ALA A 125 8.17 20.22 39.90
C ALA A 125 9.69 20.30 40.13
N ALA A 126 10.29 19.29 40.77
CA ALA A 126 11.73 19.26 41.03
C ALA A 126 12.57 19.22 39.74
N TRP A 127 12.12 18.47 38.73
CA TRP A 127 12.81 18.42 37.44
C TRP A 127 12.62 19.70 36.61
N THR A 128 11.44 20.32 36.66
CA THR A 128 11.22 21.64 36.03
C THR A 128 12.06 22.73 36.70
N GLU A 129 12.10 22.77 38.04
CA GLU A 129 12.93 23.71 38.80
C GLU A 129 14.42 23.55 38.48
N LEU A 130 14.90 22.31 38.34
CA LEU A 130 16.26 22.05 37.87
C LEU A 130 16.51 22.66 36.49
N ALA A 131 15.58 22.47 35.54
CA ALA A 131 15.71 23.00 34.19
C ALA A 131 15.68 24.54 34.15
N ASP A 132 14.92 25.17 35.05
CA ASP A 132 14.84 26.62 35.21
C ASP A 132 16.09 27.21 35.86
N ALA A 133 16.58 26.58 36.92
CA ALA A 133 17.77 27.04 37.64
C ALA A 133 19.06 26.85 36.84
N ARG A 134 19.13 25.83 35.97
CA ARG A 134 20.34 25.47 35.22
C ARG A 134 20.04 25.13 33.75
N PRO A 135 19.62 26.10 32.93
CA PRO A 135 19.26 25.83 31.54
C PRO A 135 20.43 25.23 30.74
N THR A 136 21.69 25.61 30.99
CA THR A 136 22.84 25.15 30.20
C THR A 136 23.45 23.82 30.68
N ASP A 137 22.93 23.19 31.72
CA ASP A 137 23.51 21.94 32.25
C ASP A 137 23.22 20.74 31.33
N PRO A 138 24.19 19.83 31.08
CA PRO A 138 23.99 18.65 30.22
C PRO A 138 22.85 17.72 30.65
N ARG A 139 22.43 17.77 31.93
CA ARG A 139 21.34 16.95 32.50
C ARG A 139 19.96 17.59 32.38
N THR A 140 19.90 18.88 32.05
CA THR A 140 18.64 19.61 31.91
C THR A 140 17.69 19.02 30.86
N PRO A 141 18.16 18.58 29.68
CA PRO A 141 17.30 17.90 28.72
C PRO A 141 16.66 16.61 29.29
N GLN A 142 17.40 15.84 30.09
CA GLN A 142 16.84 14.66 30.76
C GLN A 142 15.75 15.05 31.77
N ALA A 143 15.97 16.10 32.55
CA ALA A 143 14.98 16.61 33.50
C ALA A 143 13.70 17.11 32.80
N LEU A 144 13.84 17.87 31.71
CA LEU A 144 12.71 18.32 30.89
C LEU A 144 11.92 17.14 30.31
N LEU A 145 12.61 16.11 29.81
CA LEU A 145 11.98 14.91 29.27
C LEU A 145 11.18 14.14 30.35
N LEU A 146 11.77 13.94 31.52
CA LEU A 146 11.13 13.27 32.65
C LEU A 146 9.91 14.05 33.16
N ALA A 147 10.03 15.38 33.27
CA ALA A 147 8.92 16.25 33.66
C ALA A 147 7.78 16.24 32.62
N ALA A 148 8.13 16.24 31.33
CA ALA A 148 7.16 16.16 30.25
C ALA A 148 6.38 14.84 30.26
N GLU A 149 7.08 13.72 30.48
CA GLU A 149 6.45 12.40 30.55
C GLU A 149 5.49 12.29 31.74
N LEU A 150 5.87 12.81 32.93
CA LEU A 150 4.94 12.87 34.06
C LEU A 150 3.76 13.82 33.81
N ALA A 151 3.95 14.90 33.06
CA ALA A 151 2.86 15.78 32.67
C ALA A 151 1.87 15.06 31.73
N ASP A 152 2.36 14.29 30.76
CA ASP A 152 1.50 13.52 29.85
C ASP A 152 0.74 12.41 30.59
N GLN A 153 1.41 11.67 31.48
CA GLN A 153 0.76 10.66 32.32
C GLN A 153 -0.33 11.24 33.24
N ALA A 154 -0.22 12.53 33.60
CA ALA A 154 -1.23 13.25 34.35
C ALA A 154 -2.39 13.79 33.48
N GLY A 155 -2.35 13.57 32.16
CA GLY A 155 -3.33 14.10 31.20
C GLY A 155 -3.10 15.57 30.81
N ASP A 156 -2.02 16.19 31.31
CA ASP A 156 -1.66 17.58 31.01
C ASP A 156 -0.76 17.63 29.76
N SER A 157 -1.33 17.24 28.62
CA SER A 157 -0.60 17.20 27.34
C SER A 157 -0.09 18.58 26.92
N ALA A 158 -0.75 19.66 27.34
CA ALA A 158 -0.29 21.02 27.07
C ALA A 158 1.00 21.37 27.82
N ALA A 159 1.11 21.00 29.10
CA ALA A 159 2.37 21.18 29.83
C ALA A 159 3.48 20.24 29.31
N ALA A 160 3.13 19.00 28.96
CA ALA A 160 4.07 18.06 28.36
C ALA A 160 4.67 18.62 27.06
N GLU A 161 3.83 19.13 26.16
CA GLU A 161 4.24 19.71 24.89
C GLU A 161 5.17 20.93 25.10
N ARG A 162 4.82 21.86 26.00
CA ARG A 162 5.69 23.02 26.31
C ARG A 162 7.07 22.63 26.81
N LEU A 163 7.16 21.58 27.64
CA LEU A 163 8.43 21.09 28.17
C LEU A 163 9.27 20.43 27.06
N LEU A 164 8.64 19.68 26.15
CA LEU A 164 9.30 19.08 24.99
C LEU A 164 9.74 20.13 23.97
N ASP A 165 8.91 21.15 23.71
CA ASP A 165 9.26 22.27 22.84
C ASP A 165 10.48 23.02 23.36
N ARG A 166 10.52 23.27 24.67
CA ARG A 166 11.68 23.87 25.31
C ARG A 166 12.94 23.03 25.13
N LEU A 167 12.85 21.71 25.32
CA LEU A 167 13.96 20.80 25.10
C LEU A 167 14.45 20.86 23.65
N VAL A 168 13.54 20.76 22.68
CA VAL A 168 13.88 20.75 21.25
C VAL A 168 14.47 22.10 20.80
N ALA A 169 13.96 23.22 21.31
CA ALA A 169 14.41 24.56 20.93
C ALA A 169 15.72 24.99 21.61
N GLN A 170 15.86 24.70 22.92
CA GLN A 170 16.99 25.18 23.72
C GLN A 170 18.16 24.18 23.76
N HIS A 171 17.90 22.89 23.49
CA HIS A 171 18.91 21.84 23.55
C HIS A 171 18.97 20.97 22.28
N PRO A 172 19.07 21.55 21.08
CA PRO A 172 18.99 20.81 19.81
C PRO A 172 20.10 19.77 19.61
N ALA A 173 21.24 19.89 20.31
CA ALA A 173 22.36 18.95 20.26
C ALA A 173 22.27 17.83 21.32
N SER A 174 21.24 17.82 22.17
CA SER A 174 21.10 16.83 23.24
C SER A 174 20.75 15.44 22.67
N PRO A 175 21.30 14.34 23.24
CA PRO A 175 20.87 12.98 22.88
C PRO A 175 19.38 12.72 23.16
N HIS A 176 18.72 13.55 23.98
CA HIS A 176 17.31 13.42 24.31
C HIS A 176 16.36 14.05 23.28
N VAL A 177 16.87 14.78 22.28
CA VAL A 177 16.03 15.47 21.27
C VAL A 177 15.22 14.48 20.43
N ALA A 178 15.80 13.34 20.07
CA ALA A 178 15.11 12.32 19.29
C ALA A 178 13.89 11.77 20.03
N LEU A 179 14.08 11.40 21.30
CA LEU A 179 12.99 10.92 22.15
C LEU A 179 11.98 12.03 22.47
N ALA A 180 12.44 13.28 22.63
CA ALA A 180 11.54 14.42 22.84
C ALA A 180 10.63 14.67 21.64
N ARG A 181 11.17 14.64 20.42
CA ARG A 181 10.39 14.76 19.17
C ARG A 181 9.45 13.57 18.96
N LEU A 182 9.90 12.35 19.31
CA LEU A 182 9.03 11.17 19.29
C LEU A 182 7.81 11.36 20.21
N ASN A 183 8.05 11.74 21.47
CA ASN A 183 6.99 11.99 22.45
C ASN A 183 6.07 13.13 21.99
N ARG A 184 6.65 14.23 21.48
CA ARG A 184 5.89 15.37 20.99
C ARG A 184 5.02 14.99 19.80
N SER A 185 5.51 14.16 18.88
CA SER A 185 4.71 13.69 17.74
C SER A 185 3.46 12.92 18.17
N ALA A 186 3.54 12.13 19.25
CA ALA A 186 2.38 11.44 19.81
C ALA A 186 1.36 12.42 20.40
N LEU A 187 1.81 13.47 21.09
CA LEU A 187 0.94 14.55 21.60
C LEU A 187 0.28 15.34 20.46
N LEU A 188 1.03 15.65 19.41
CA LEU A 188 0.54 16.37 18.25
C LEU A 188 -0.55 15.55 17.53
N LEU A 189 -0.40 14.23 17.41
CA LEU A 189 -1.43 13.34 16.86
C LEU A 189 -2.69 13.28 17.73
N ARG A 190 -2.55 13.30 19.07
CA ARG A 190 -3.72 13.42 19.98
C ARG A 190 -4.53 14.69 19.73
N ARG A 191 -3.86 15.76 19.31
CA ARG A 191 -4.47 17.07 19.00
C ARG A 191 -4.84 17.24 17.53
N ASN A 192 -4.79 16.17 16.73
CA ASN A 192 -5.08 16.17 15.30
C ASN A 192 -4.14 17.08 14.47
N GLN A 193 -2.92 17.31 14.94
CA GLN A 193 -1.89 18.10 14.25
C GLN A 193 -0.94 17.18 13.46
N GLU A 194 -1.50 16.46 12.49
CA GLU A 194 -0.77 15.42 11.74
C GLU A 194 0.48 15.95 11.02
N THR A 195 0.42 17.14 10.43
CA THR A 195 1.54 17.71 9.67
C THR A 195 2.77 17.97 10.55
N ALA A 196 2.56 18.54 11.74
CA ALA A 196 3.62 18.77 12.71
C ALA A 196 4.17 17.45 13.26
N ALA A 197 3.29 16.50 13.58
CA ALA A 197 3.70 15.18 14.04
C ALA A 197 4.56 14.43 13.01
N LEU A 198 4.17 14.49 11.73
CA LEU A 198 4.92 13.86 10.63
C LEU A 198 6.26 14.53 10.38
N SER A 199 6.38 15.84 10.63
CA SER A 199 7.67 16.54 10.59
C SER A 199 8.63 16.00 11.64
N ASP A 200 8.14 15.82 12.88
CA ASP A 200 8.94 15.25 13.97
C ASP A 200 9.33 13.80 13.72
N LEU A 201 8.37 12.95 13.33
CA LEU A 201 8.63 11.55 13.02
C LEU A 201 9.56 11.41 11.81
N GLY A 202 9.39 12.24 10.79
CA GLY A 202 10.30 12.32 9.65
C GLY A 202 11.73 12.66 10.07
N TRP A 203 11.92 13.57 11.04
CA TRP A 203 13.24 13.88 11.57
C TRP A 203 13.82 12.72 12.38
N VAL A 204 13.03 12.13 13.28
CA VAL A 204 13.46 11.01 14.13
C VAL A 204 13.84 9.79 13.30
N THR A 205 13.02 9.44 12.30
CA THR A 205 13.26 8.29 11.41
C THR A 205 14.55 8.45 10.61
N ARG A 206 14.83 9.63 10.05
CA ARG A 206 16.05 9.88 9.24
C ARG A 206 17.32 9.94 10.09
N GLY A 207 17.26 10.51 11.28
CA GLY A 207 18.45 10.79 12.11
C GLY A 207 18.74 9.74 13.18
N ALA A 208 17.77 9.48 14.06
CA ALA A 208 17.98 8.68 15.27
C ALA A 208 17.78 7.17 15.05
N GLY A 209 17.02 6.79 14.02
CA GLY A 209 16.74 5.38 13.71
C GLY A 209 15.90 4.68 14.79
N PRO A 210 15.85 3.33 14.78
CA PRO A 210 14.97 2.56 15.68
C PRO A 210 15.39 2.55 17.15
N GLY A 211 16.64 2.90 17.49
CA GLY A 211 17.12 2.90 18.87
C GLY A 211 16.36 3.87 19.79
N VAL A 212 15.68 4.88 19.23
CA VAL A 212 14.78 5.77 19.97
C VAL A 212 13.61 5.02 20.63
N LEU A 213 13.18 3.88 20.07
CA LEU A 213 12.12 3.04 20.64
C LEU A 213 12.59 2.31 21.89
N ASP A 214 13.86 1.89 21.92
CA ASP A 214 14.46 1.31 23.13
C ASP A 214 14.67 2.37 24.21
N GLN A 215 15.09 3.59 23.82
CA GLN A 215 15.18 4.72 24.75
C GLN A 215 13.80 5.07 25.35
N ARG A 216 12.74 5.03 24.54
CA ARG A 216 11.36 5.22 25.02
C ARG A 216 10.98 4.16 26.05
N ARG A 217 11.26 2.89 25.75
CA ARG A 217 10.99 1.77 26.68
C ARG A 217 11.75 1.93 27.99
N GLN A 218 13.04 2.27 27.92
CA GLN A 218 13.88 2.52 29.10
C GLN A 218 13.35 3.68 29.94
N LEU A 219 12.84 4.74 29.31
CA LEU A 219 12.18 5.86 30.02
C LEU A 219 10.94 5.39 30.76
N ASP A 220 10.06 4.65 30.10
CA ASP A 220 8.84 4.12 30.69
C ASP A 220 9.14 3.15 31.85
N GLU A 221 10.15 2.28 31.69
CA GLU A 221 10.64 1.38 32.73
C GLU A 221 11.23 2.16 33.92
N ALA A 222 12.05 3.18 33.68
CA ALA A 222 12.63 4.00 34.73
C ALA A 222 11.58 4.75 35.56
N LEU A 223 10.50 5.22 34.93
CA LEU A 223 9.41 5.90 35.63
C LEU A 223 8.52 4.95 36.44
N THR A 224 8.61 3.65 36.19
CA THR A 224 7.76 2.62 36.83
C THR A 224 8.52 1.81 37.88
N ASN A 225 9.75 1.40 37.57
CA ASN A 225 10.53 0.45 38.36
C ASN A 225 11.63 1.14 39.18
N ASP A 226 11.77 0.74 40.45
CA ASP A 226 12.88 1.15 41.31
C ASP A 226 14.23 0.74 40.70
N GLY A 227 15.18 1.69 40.61
CA GLY A 227 16.52 1.42 40.07
C GLY A 227 16.62 1.48 38.54
N GLY A 228 15.49 1.69 37.83
CA GLY A 228 15.50 1.85 36.38
C GLY A 228 16.18 3.14 35.90
N GLU A 229 16.50 4.08 36.79
CA GLU A 229 17.19 5.32 36.42
C GLU A 229 18.60 5.07 35.87
N ILE A 230 19.21 3.95 36.24
CA ILE A 230 20.56 3.55 35.81
C ILE A 230 20.59 3.32 34.29
N ALA A 231 19.53 2.73 33.74
CA ALA A 231 19.43 2.45 32.30
C ALA A 231 19.41 3.74 31.46
N LEU A 232 18.94 4.86 32.03
CA LEU A 232 18.93 6.17 31.37
C LEU A 232 20.30 6.86 31.34
N GLN A 233 21.29 6.33 32.07
CA GLN A 233 22.66 6.87 32.11
C GLN A 233 23.59 6.15 31.11
N THR A 234 23.19 4.98 30.61
CA THR A 234 23.93 4.22 29.60
C THR A 234 23.43 4.57 28.20
N PRO A 235 24.29 5.03 27.27
CA PRO A 235 23.89 5.27 25.89
C PRO A 235 23.42 3.96 25.25
N SER A 236 22.22 3.96 24.67
CA SER A 236 21.69 2.80 23.95
C SER A 236 22.48 2.56 22.66
N ASN A 237 23.27 1.49 22.64
CA ASN A 237 23.96 0.99 21.45
C ASN A 237 23.18 -0.18 20.85
N ALA A 238 22.05 0.10 20.21
CA ALA A 238 21.39 -0.89 19.35
C ALA A 238 21.91 -0.71 17.92
N PRO A 239 22.73 -1.63 17.37
CA PRO A 239 23.08 -1.58 15.96
C PRO A 239 21.84 -1.92 15.14
N ALA A 240 21.35 -0.96 14.36
CA ALA A 240 20.36 -1.22 13.33
C ALA A 240 21.10 -1.75 12.07
N PRO A 241 20.51 -2.69 11.31
CA PRO A 241 21.05 -3.07 10.00
C PRO A 241 21.16 -1.81 9.14
N ALA A 242 22.35 -1.51 8.62
CA ALA A 242 22.67 -0.25 7.94
C ALA A 242 22.13 -0.22 6.49
N ASP A 243 21.64 -1.36 6.02
CA ASP A 243 21.38 -1.71 4.64
C ASP A 243 19.92 -1.46 4.21
N ARG A 244 19.07 -0.92 5.10
CA ARG A 244 17.66 -0.57 4.82
C ARG A 244 17.36 0.91 4.96
N GLU A 245 16.34 1.38 4.22
CA GLU A 245 15.83 2.74 4.32
C GLU A 245 15.38 3.08 5.76
N PRO A 246 15.54 4.33 6.22
CA PRO A 246 15.36 4.65 7.64
C PRO A 246 13.95 4.36 8.20
N LEU A 247 12.90 4.56 7.40
CA LEU A 247 11.52 4.23 7.77
C LEU A 247 11.31 2.72 7.92
N GLU A 248 11.91 1.92 7.05
CA GLU A 248 11.78 0.46 7.10
C GLU A 248 12.42 -0.13 8.35
N ARG A 249 13.56 0.42 8.78
CA ARG A 249 14.22 0.02 10.03
C ARG A 249 13.31 0.24 11.24
N LEU A 250 12.61 1.38 11.28
CA LEU A 250 11.66 1.68 12.36
C LEU A 250 10.43 0.78 12.30
N ALA A 251 9.84 0.61 11.11
CA ALA A 251 8.66 -0.21 10.91
C ALA A 251 8.89 -1.69 11.29
N VAL A 252 10.08 -2.24 10.99
CA VAL A 252 10.44 -3.61 11.37
C VAL A 252 10.39 -3.82 12.88
N VAL A 253 10.89 -2.86 13.66
CA VAL A 253 10.85 -2.96 15.13
C VAL A 253 9.42 -2.83 15.66
N LEU A 254 8.63 -1.92 15.09
CA LEU A 254 7.21 -1.73 15.49
C LEU A 254 6.31 -2.92 15.10
N LEU A 255 6.68 -3.67 14.07
CA LEU A 255 5.97 -4.86 13.62
C LEU A 255 6.46 -6.15 14.28
N ASP A 256 7.53 -6.11 15.07
CA ASP A 256 7.99 -7.27 15.84
C ASP A 256 6.90 -7.64 16.89
N PRO A 257 6.38 -8.88 16.89
CA PRO A 257 5.40 -9.30 17.90
C PRO A 257 5.85 -9.14 19.35
N ARG A 258 7.17 -9.14 19.60
CA ARG A 258 7.79 -8.91 20.92
C ARG A 258 7.77 -7.44 21.32
N HIS A 259 7.62 -6.54 20.36
CA HIS A 259 7.48 -5.12 20.62
C HIS A 259 6.01 -4.80 20.92
N HIS A 260 5.76 -4.31 22.13
CA HIS A 260 4.46 -3.88 22.58
C HIS A 260 4.47 -2.37 22.75
N GLU A 261 4.12 -1.66 21.66
CA GLU A 261 3.79 -0.25 21.77
C GLU A 261 2.60 -0.11 22.71
N ARG A 262 2.66 0.82 23.66
CA ARG A 262 1.64 0.99 24.71
C ARG A 262 0.58 2.00 24.32
N ALA A 263 0.89 2.85 23.34
CA ALA A 263 0.00 3.91 22.89
C ALA A 263 -0.18 3.90 21.36
N PRO A 264 -1.40 4.08 20.85
CA PRO A 264 -1.69 3.95 19.42
C PRO A 264 -1.04 5.04 18.55
N TYR A 265 -0.63 6.17 19.16
CA TYR A 265 -0.18 7.35 18.42
C TYR A 265 1.11 7.14 17.64
N LEU A 266 2.03 6.33 18.16
CA LEU A 266 3.28 6.08 17.44
C LEU A 266 3.02 5.23 16.19
N LEU A 267 2.28 4.13 16.34
CA LEU A 267 1.85 3.31 15.21
C LEU A 267 1.02 4.11 14.20
N HIS A 268 0.11 4.98 14.67
CA HIS A 268 -0.63 5.90 13.80
C HIS A 268 0.35 6.77 13.00
N GLY A 269 1.24 7.50 13.68
CA GLY A 269 2.14 8.44 13.03
C GLY A 269 3.08 7.78 12.02
N VAL A 270 3.61 6.61 12.35
CA VAL A 270 4.47 5.84 11.44
C VAL A 270 3.66 5.27 10.27
N THR A 271 2.39 4.89 10.48
CA THR A 271 1.47 4.50 9.39
C THR A 271 1.26 5.67 8.41
N LEU A 272 1.00 6.87 8.91
CA LEU A 272 0.84 8.07 8.07
C LEU A 272 2.14 8.43 7.33
N LEU A 273 3.30 8.27 7.98
CA LEU A 273 4.59 8.52 7.36
C LEU A 273 4.88 7.50 6.24
N ALA A 274 4.53 6.23 6.42
CA ALA A 274 4.59 5.22 5.37
C ALA A 274 3.62 5.52 4.22
N ALA A 275 2.41 5.98 4.55
CA ALA A 275 1.40 6.35 3.58
C ALA A 275 1.83 7.49 2.63
N GLN A 276 2.72 8.40 3.07
CA GLN A 276 3.31 9.43 2.18
C GLN A 276 4.08 8.83 0.99
N ARG A 277 4.57 7.59 1.11
CA ARG A 277 5.24 6.85 0.03
C ARG A 277 4.27 5.98 -0.78
N GLY A 278 3.07 5.75 -0.29
CA GLY A 278 2.02 5.00 -0.98
C GLY A 278 1.12 4.22 -0.04
N TRP A 279 -0.18 4.53 -0.09
CA TRP A 279 -1.21 3.84 0.67
C TRP A 279 -1.36 2.36 0.32
N ALA A 280 -1.07 1.97 -0.93
CA ALA A 280 -1.11 0.58 -1.39
C ALA A 280 0.19 -0.20 -1.08
N SER A 281 1.08 0.30 -0.22
CA SER A 281 2.30 -0.43 0.13
C SER A 281 2.05 -1.49 1.20
N ALA A 282 2.72 -2.65 1.08
CA ALA A 282 2.62 -3.73 2.05
C ALA A 282 3.03 -3.30 3.47
N GLN A 283 4.00 -2.37 3.59
CA GLN A 283 4.41 -1.81 4.87
C GLN A 283 3.31 -0.96 5.52
N THR A 284 2.67 -0.06 4.77
CA THR A 284 1.56 0.77 5.30
C THR A 284 0.41 -0.14 5.74
N ALA A 285 0.11 -1.18 4.95
CA ALA A 285 -0.90 -2.17 5.31
C ALA A 285 -0.57 -2.93 6.59
N ALA A 286 0.68 -3.36 6.78
CA ALA A 286 1.13 -4.07 7.97
C ALA A 286 1.01 -3.18 9.23
N LEU A 287 1.43 -1.91 9.15
CA LEU A 287 1.36 -0.96 10.26
C LEU A 287 -0.10 -0.61 10.62
N ALA A 288 -0.95 -0.35 9.61
CA ALA A 288 -2.37 -0.08 9.82
C ALA A 288 -3.10 -1.31 10.41
N THR A 289 -2.74 -2.52 9.96
CA THR A 289 -3.26 -3.77 10.51
C THR A 289 -2.85 -3.93 11.97
N ARG A 290 -1.56 -3.78 12.28
CA ARG A 290 -1.05 -3.87 13.66
C ARG A 290 -1.73 -2.87 14.58
N LEU A 291 -1.92 -1.63 14.13
CA LEU A 291 -2.63 -0.59 14.88
C LEU A 291 -4.06 -1.01 15.23
N LEU A 292 -4.79 -1.60 14.27
CA LEU A 292 -6.16 -2.06 14.50
C LEU A 292 -6.23 -3.29 15.42
N GLU A 293 -5.27 -4.20 15.30
CA GLU A 293 -5.23 -5.42 16.13
C GLU A 293 -4.83 -5.14 17.57
N ASP A 294 -3.82 -4.30 17.78
CA ASP A 294 -3.34 -3.95 19.12
C ASP A 294 -4.29 -2.94 19.81
N PHE A 295 -4.96 -2.08 19.04
CA PHE A 295 -5.81 -1.00 19.55
C PHE A 295 -7.19 -0.95 18.87
N PRO A 296 -8.06 -1.96 19.07
CA PRO A 296 -9.36 -2.05 18.38
C PRO A 296 -10.32 -0.91 18.75
N SER A 297 -10.17 -0.28 19.91
CA SER A 297 -10.96 0.88 20.35
C SER A 297 -10.41 2.22 19.84
N TYR A 298 -9.25 2.24 19.16
CA TYR A 298 -8.64 3.46 18.67
C TYR A 298 -9.37 3.98 17.42
N PRO A 299 -10.10 5.10 17.49
CA PRO A 299 -11.04 5.49 16.43
C PRO A 299 -10.44 5.65 15.03
N PRO A 300 -9.18 6.14 14.86
CA PRO A 300 -8.57 6.24 13.54
C PRO A 300 -8.18 4.90 12.90
N ALA A 301 -8.00 3.82 13.66
CA ALA A 301 -7.42 2.57 13.13
C ALA A 301 -8.24 1.95 11.98
N PRO A 302 -9.59 1.80 12.10
CA PRO A 302 -10.40 1.28 11.00
C PRO A 302 -10.33 2.17 9.75
N ALA A 303 -10.32 3.49 9.93
CA ALA A 303 -10.28 4.44 8.82
C ALA A 303 -8.95 4.41 8.05
N LEU A 304 -7.83 4.22 8.76
CA LEU A 304 -6.51 4.08 8.14
C LEU A 304 -6.41 2.78 7.34
N LEU A 305 -6.86 1.65 7.90
CA LEU A 305 -6.86 0.37 7.18
C LEU A 305 -7.83 0.38 5.98
N ARG A 306 -8.95 1.09 6.07
CA ARG A 306 -9.85 1.32 4.94
C ARG A 306 -9.14 2.06 3.80
N ARG A 307 -8.42 3.14 4.08
CA ARG A 307 -7.65 3.88 3.05
C ARG A 307 -6.60 3.00 2.36
N VAL A 308 -5.95 2.12 3.11
CA VAL A 308 -5.04 1.11 2.54
C VAL A 308 -5.79 0.19 1.58
N ALA A 309 -6.95 -0.34 2.01
CA ALA A 309 -7.74 -1.26 1.22
C ALA A 309 -8.28 -0.61 -0.08
N ASP A 310 -8.80 0.63 0.02
CA ASP A 310 -9.23 1.43 -1.13
C ASP A 310 -8.08 1.70 -2.12
N ALA A 311 -6.92 2.09 -1.61
CA ALA A 311 -5.75 2.35 -2.44
C ALA A 311 -5.22 1.08 -3.11
N ALA A 312 -5.22 -0.05 -2.39
CA ALA A 312 -4.84 -1.34 -2.95
C ALA A 312 -5.83 -1.81 -4.03
N SER A 313 -7.14 -1.58 -3.84
CA SER A 313 -8.17 -1.83 -4.86
C SER A 313 -7.95 -0.97 -6.11
N ALA A 314 -7.68 0.34 -5.93
CA ALA A 314 -7.42 1.26 -7.04
C ALA A 314 -6.12 0.93 -7.80
N ALA A 315 -5.13 0.35 -7.11
CA ALA A 315 -3.89 -0.14 -7.71
C ALA A 315 -3.99 -1.58 -8.25
N GLU A 316 -5.19 -2.17 -8.29
CA GLU A 316 -5.45 -3.56 -8.71
C GLU A 316 -4.64 -4.62 -7.94
N GLN A 317 -4.20 -4.29 -6.73
CA GLN A 317 -3.48 -5.20 -5.84
C GLN A 317 -4.47 -6.05 -5.05
N TRP A 318 -5.26 -6.85 -5.76
CA TRP A 318 -6.40 -7.60 -5.23
C TRP A 318 -6.10 -8.45 -3.98
N PRO A 319 -4.95 -9.16 -3.87
CA PRO A 319 -4.63 -9.90 -2.66
C PRO A 319 -4.42 -9.01 -1.43
N LEU A 320 -3.81 -7.83 -1.58
CA LEU A 320 -3.61 -6.89 -0.49
C LEU A 320 -4.94 -6.24 -0.08
N ALA A 321 -5.69 -5.76 -1.07
CA ALA A 321 -7.01 -5.16 -0.85
C ALA A 321 -7.94 -6.13 -0.10
N ARG A 322 -8.04 -7.38 -0.57
CA ARG A 322 -8.85 -8.43 0.06
C ARG A 322 -8.44 -8.67 1.50
N ARG A 323 -7.14 -8.87 1.78
CA ARG A 323 -6.66 -9.09 3.16
C ARG A 323 -6.98 -7.90 4.06
N SER A 324 -6.77 -6.68 3.60
CA SER A 324 -7.09 -5.48 4.39
C SER A 324 -8.60 -5.35 4.67
N TRP A 325 -9.46 -5.62 3.69
CA TRP A 325 -10.91 -5.64 3.88
C TRP A 325 -11.38 -6.76 4.81
N GLU A 326 -10.81 -7.97 4.70
CA GLU A 326 -11.12 -9.12 5.57
C GLU A 326 -10.71 -8.83 7.01
N THR A 327 -9.53 -8.25 7.22
CA THR A 327 -9.09 -7.79 8.55
C THR A 327 -10.04 -6.75 9.12
N LEU A 328 -10.46 -5.77 8.31
CA LEU A 328 -11.40 -4.73 8.73
C LEU A 328 -12.76 -5.34 9.14
N LEU A 329 -13.27 -6.29 8.37
CA LEU A 329 -14.50 -7.03 8.70
C LEU A 329 -14.38 -7.84 9.99
N ALA A 330 -13.23 -8.50 10.20
CA ALA A 330 -13.01 -9.34 11.38
C ALA A 330 -12.80 -8.53 12.66
N ARG A 331 -12.09 -7.40 12.59
CA ARG A 331 -11.67 -6.62 13.77
C ARG A 331 -12.58 -5.43 14.07
N ALA A 332 -13.19 -4.83 13.04
CA ALA A 332 -14.06 -3.67 13.17
C ALA A 332 -15.32 -3.82 12.28
N PRO A 333 -16.20 -4.81 12.54
CA PRO A 333 -17.40 -5.05 11.73
C PRO A 333 -18.34 -3.83 11.68
N GLY A 334 -18.34 -2.99 12.72
CA GLY A 334 -19.10 -1.73 12.74
C GLY A 334 -18.60 -0.66 11.76
N ALA A 335 -17.34 -0.75 11.32
CA ALA A 335 -16.78 0.12 10.28
C ALA A 335 -17.08 -0.37 8.85
N MET A 336 -17.64 -1.58 8.71
CA MET A 336 -18.00 -2.15 7.41
C MET A 336 -19.43 -1.79 7.02
N GLY A 337 -19.57 -0.68 6.28
CA GLY A 337 -20.82 -0.28 5.63
C GLY A 337 -21.14 -1.12 4.40
N ARG A 338 -22.21 -0.75 3.68
CA ARG A 338 -22.57 -1.40 2.40
C ARG A 338 -21.53 -1.14 1.32
N ALA A 339 -20.95 0.06 1.28
CA ALA A 339 -19.90 0.41 0.34
C ALA A 339 -18.62 -0.41 0.58
N GLU A 340 -18.17 -0.53 1.83
CA GLU A 340 -16.98 -1.32 2.17
C GLU A 340 -17.20 -2.82 1.92
N ARG A 341 -18.40 -3.36 2.19
CA ARG A 341 -18.74 -4.76 1.83
C ARG A 341 -18.74 -4.99 0.32
N LEU A 342 -19.19 -4.01 -0.45
CA LEU A 342 -19.13 -4.04 -1.91
C LEU A 342 -17.67 -4.08 -2.40
N SER A 343 -16.80 -3.22 -1.87
CA SER A 343 -15.36 -3.20 -2.20
C SER A 343 -14.66 -4.50 -1.81
N LEU A 344 -15.02 -5.11 -0.66
CA LEU A 344 -14.54 -6.44 -0.28
C LEU A 344 -14.96 -7.50 -1.30
N ALA A 345 -16.22 -7.49 -1.73
CA ALA A 345 -16.73 -8.48 -2.68
C ALA A 345 -16.08 -8.32 -4.07
N GLU A 346 -15.82 -7.10 -4.50
CA GLU A 346 -15.03 -6.79 -5.71
C GLU A 346 -13.60 -7.36 -5.58
N ALA A 347 -12.92 -7.12 -4.46
CA ALA A 347 -11.59 -7.67 -4.21
C ALA A 347 -11.57 -9.21 -4.16
N GLN A 348 -12.63 -9.83 -3.61
CA GLN A 348 -12.80 -11.30 -3.61
C GLN A 348 -13.00 -11.85 -5.02
N LEU A 349 -13.82 -11.19 -5.85
CA LEU A 349 -14.06 -11.58 -7.24
C LEU A 349 -12.76 -11.60 -8.04
N HIS A 350 -11.98 -10.53 -7.98
CA HIS A 350 -10.70 -10.44 -8.69
C HIS A 350 -9.59 -11.33 -8.10
N SER A 351 -9.71 -11.73 -6.83
CA SER A 351 -8.82 -12.71 -6.19
C SER A 351 -9.21 -14.17 -6.49
N GLY A 352 -10.28 -14.42 -7.26
CA GLY A 352 -10.75 -15.76 -7.60
C GLY A 352 -11.68 -16.41 -6.56
N GLU A 353 -12.01 -15.72 -5.46
CA GLU A 353 -12.93 -16.21 -4.41
C GLU A 353 -14.40 -15.96 -4.81
N THR A 354 -14.78 -16.41 -6.01
CA THR A 354 -16.07 -16.13 -6.65
C THR A 354 -17.29 -16.56 -5.83
N ALA A 355 -17.20 -17.66 -5.07
CA ALA A 355 -18.29 -18.13 -4.22
C ALA A 355 -18.58 -17.17 -3.05
N ARG A 356 -17.54 -16.69 -2.37
CA ARG A 356 -17.69 -15.72 -1.26
C ARG A 356 -18.12 -14.35 -1.78
N ALA A 357 -17.57 -13.92 -2.92
CA ALA A 357 -17.98 -12.70 -3.57
C ALA A 357 -19.50 -12.72 -3.86
N ARG A 358 -20.03 -13.80 -4.43
CA ARG A 358 -21.48 -13.93 -4.71
C ARG A 358 -22.34 -13.78 -3.45
N GLN A 359 -22.00 -14.46 -2.36
CA GLN A 359 -22.73 -14.34 -1.09
C GLN A 359 -22.76 -12.89 -0.56
N ASN A 360 -21.61 -12.20 -0.61
CA ASN A 360 -21.51 -10.81 -0.17
C ASN A 360 -22.26 -9.84 -1.11
N LEU A 361 -22.26 -10.12 -2.42
CA LEU A 361 -22.97 -9.31 -3.40
C LEU A 361 -24.49 -9.48 -3.32
N GLU A 362 -24.99 -10.69 -3.06
CA GLU A 362 -26.43 -10.94 -2.85
C GLU A 362 -26.97 -10.15 -1.66
N THR A 363 -26.24 -10.17 -0.53
CA THR A 363 -26.63 -9.43 0.67
C THR A 363 -26.56 -7.92 0.46
N THR A 364 -25.58 -7.42 -0.31
CA THR A 364 -25.45 -5.99 -0.63
C THR A 364 -26.53 -5.53 -1.62
N ALA A 365 -26.86 -6.36 -2.61
CA ALA A 365 -27.91 -6.10 -3.60
C ALA A 365 -29.29 -5.92 -2.94
N ALA A 366 -29.61 -6.74 -1.94
CA ALA A 366 -30.89 -6.67 -1.21
C ALA A 366 -31.12 -5.32 -0.51
N GLY A 367 -30.06 -4.55 -0.23
CA GLY A 367 -30.16 -3.22 0.39
C GLY A 367 -30.59 -2.11 -0.57
N GLY A 368 -30.61 -2.33 -1.89
CA GLY A 368 -30.96 -1.32 -2.91
C GLY A 368 -30.00 -0.13 -2.97
N GLY A 369 -30.43 0.97 -3.60
CA GLY A 369 -29.60 2.16 -3.83
C GLY A 369 -28.51 1.96 -4.90
N ASN A 370 -27.52 2.86 -4.94
CA ASN A 370 -26.42 2.80 -5.90
C ASN A 370 -25.48 1.61 -5.62
N GLU A 371 -25.27 1.30 -4.34
CA GLU A 371 -24.50 0.14 -3.91
C GLU A 371 -25.18 -1.17 -4.33
N GLY A 372 -26.51 -1.24 -4.22
CA GLY A 372 -27.28 -2.40 -4.68
C GLY A 372 -27.20 -2.60 -6.20
N ALA A 373 -27.28 -1.51 -6.97
CA ALA A 373 -27.11 -1.57 -8.42
C ALA A 373 -25.71 -2.05 -8.83
N ARG A 374 -24.65 -1.50 -8.21
CA ARG A 374 -23.27 -1.96 -8.45
C ARG A 374 -23.05 -3.39 -7.97
N ALA A 375 -23.70 -3.81 -6.88
CA ALA A 375 -23.65 -5.20 -6.40
C ALA A 375 -24.26 -6.17 -7.41
N LEU A 376 -25.42 -5.86 -8.00
CA LEU A 376 -26.04 -6.69 -9.04
C LEU A 376 -25.17 -6.79 -10.30
N LEU A 377 -24.51 -5.69 -10.68
CA LEU A 377 -23.55 -5.70 -11.79
C LEU A 377 -22.37 -6.66 -11.52
N LEU A 378 -21.74 -6.55 -10.35
CA LEU A 378 -20.65 -7.45 -9.94
C LEU A 378 -21.13 -8.88 -9.76
N LEU A 379 -22.38 -9.10 -9.30
CA LEU A 379 -22.97 -10.42 -9.15
C LEU A 379 -23.12 -11.11 -10.51
N ALA A 380 -23.57 -10.38 -11.52
CA ALA A 380 -23.64 -10.88 -12.89
C ALA A 380 -22.25 -11.30 -13.41
N GLN A 381 -21.21 -10.50 -13.14
CA GLN A 381 -19.82 -10.83 -13.51
C GLN A 381 -19.32 -12.08 -12.76
N ALA A 382 -19.64 -12.20 -11.47
CA ALA A 382 -19.26 -13.35 -10.66
C ALA A 382 -19.92 -14.66 -11.13
N HIS A 383 -21.19 -14.61 -11.53
CA HIS A 383 -21.87 -15.76 -12.15
C HIS A 383 -21.28 -16.13 -13.51
N ALA A 384 -21.00 -15.14 -14.36
CA ALA A 384 -20.37 -15.36 -15.65
C ALA A 384 -18.98 -16.00 -15.51
N ALA A 385 -18.15 -15.51 -14.59
CA ALA A 385 -16.85 -16.09 -14.27
C ALA A 385 -16.96 -17.53 -13.70
N GLY A 386 -18.06 -17.84 -13.01
CA GLY A 386 -18.39 -19.17 -12.53
C GLY A 386 -18.93 -20.12 -13.62
N GLY A 387 -19.18 -19.63 -14.84
CA GLY A 387 -19.77 -20.39 -15.95
C GLY A 387 -21.29 -20.51 -15.91
N ASP A 388 -21.97 -19.78 -15.01
CA ASP A 388 -23.43 -19.80 -14.89
C ASP A 388 -24.05 -18.63 -15.66
N ALA A 389 -24.18 -18.81 -16.98
CA ALA A 389 -24.74 -17.80 -17.87
C ALA A 389 -26.18 -17.42 -17.52
N ARG A 390 -26.98 -18.38 -17.05
CA ARG A 390 -28.39 -18.13 -16.68
C ARG A 390 -28.50 -17.25 -15.44
N ALA A 391 -27.72 -17.55 -14.40
CA ALA A 391 -27.71 -16.72 -13.20
C ALA A 391 -27.13 -15.33 -13.47
N ALA A 392 -26.12 -15.22 -14.36
CA ALA A 392 -25.59 -13.94 -14.79
C ALA A 392 -26.65 -13.07 -15.48
N LEU A 393 -27.42 -13.64 -16.40
CA LEU A 393 -28.54 -12.94 -17.05
C LEU A 393 -29.65 -12.57 -16.06
N ALA A 394 -29.99 -13.44 -15.12
CA ALA A 394 -30.96 -13.13 -14.07
C ALA A 394 -30.52 -11.93 -13.22
N ALA A 395 -29.23 -11.80 -12.90
CA ALA A 395 -28.69 -10.64 -12.19
C ALA A 395 -28.77 -9.35 -13.03
N TYR A 396 -28.50 -9.42 -14.33
CA TYR A 396 -28.69 -8.28 -15.24
C TYR A 396 -30.17 -7.86 -15.38
N ASP A 397 -31.08 -8.82 -15.49
CA ASP A 397 -32.52 -8.56 -15.60
C ASP A 397 -33.04 -7.91 -14.30
N ARG A 398 -32.56 -8.36 -13.13
CA ARG A 398 -32.82 -7.70 -11.84
C ARG A 398 -32.27 -6.28 -11.80
N LEU A 399 -31.03 -6.06 -12.26
CA LEU A 399 -30.43 -4.73 -12.32
C LEU A 399 -31.28 -3.75 -13.14
N GLN A 400 -31.77 -4.18 -14.29
CA GLN A 400 -32.61 -3.33 -15.16
C GLN A 400 -33.99 -3.05 -14.54
N LYS A 401 -34.58 -4.06 -13.88
CA LYS A 401 -35.89 -3.94 -13.23
C LYS A 401 -35.86 -3.07 -11.97
N GLU A 402 -34.87 -3.31 -11.11
CA GLU A 402 -34.75 -2.65 -9.79
C GLU A 402 -34.07 -1.28 -9.91
N HIS A 403 -33.18 -1.08 -10.90
CA HIS A 403 -32.40 0.14 -11.08
C HIS A 403 -32.34 0.62 -12.55
N PRO A 404 -33.49 0.99 -13.16
CA PRO A 404 -33.57 1.32 -14.59
C PRO A 404 -32.75 2.53 -15.02
N ARG A 405 -32.40 3.42 -14.08
CA ARG A 405 -31.59 4.64 -14.33
C ARG A 405 -30.10 4.45 -14.05
N PHE A 406 -29.66 3.25 -13.64
CA PHE A 406 -28.26 3.00 -13.33
C PHE A 406 -27.43 2.99 -14.62
N SER A 407 -26.49 3.93 -14.70
CA SER A 407 -25.57 4.01 -15.84
C SER A 407 -24.58 2.84 -15.79
N ARG A 408 -24.55 2.06 -16.87
CA ARG A 408 -23.66 0.89 -17.01
C ARG A 408 -22.59 1.19 -18.07
N PRO A 409 -21.34 0.74 -17.86
CA PRO A 409 -20.31 0.87 -18.88
C PRO A 409 -20.64 0.00 -20.10
N ALA A 410 -20.20 0.43 -21.30
CA ALA A 410 -20.41 -0.30 -22.56
C ALA A 410 -19.96 -1.78 -22.49
N GLN A 411 -18.85 -2.04 -21.79
CA GLN A 411 -18.34 -3.40 -21.57
C GLN A 411 -19.32 -4.31 -20.82
N SER A 412 -20.10 -3.76 -19.89
CA SER A 412 -21.12 -4.53 -19.16
C SER A 412 -22.29 -4.92 -20.07
N TRP A 413 -22.73 -4.01 -20.93
CA TRP A 413 -23.79 -4.29 -21.91
C TRP A 413 -23.32 -5.34 -22.92
N LEU A 414 -22.09 -5.20 -23.44
CA LEU A 414 -21.50 -6.16 -24.35
C LEU A 414 -21.34 -7.55 -23.70
N ALA A 415 -20.91 -7.63 -22.44
CA ALA A 415 -20.81 -8.90 -21.71
C ALA A 415 -22.18 -9.58 -21.56
N GLN A 416 -23.24 -8.82 -21.28
CA GLN A 416 -24.61 -9.36 -21.25
C GLN A 416 -25.06 -9.88 -22.62
N ALA A 417 -24.79 -9.12 -23.68
CA ALA A 417 -25.16 -9.51 -25.03
C ALA A 417 -24.47 -10.80 -25.48
N LYS A 418 -23.16 -10.94 -25.21
CA LYS A 418 -22.41 -12.16 -25.52
C LYS A 418 -22.99 -13.40 -24.83
N LEU A 419 -23.38 -13.28 -23.56
CA LEU A 419 -24.05 -14.37 -22.85
C LEU A 419 -25.38 -14.76 -23.51
N LEU A 420 -26.12 -13.80 -24.08
CA LEU A 420 -27.35 -14.09 -24.82
C LEU A 420 -27.05 -14.74 -26.18
N GLU A 421 -26.03 -14.27 -26.90
CA GLU A 421 -25.60 -14.86 -28.18
C GLU A 421 -25.09 -16.30 -28.00
N ASP A 422 -24.32 -16.58 -26.94
CA ASP A 422 -23.83 -17.92 -26.60
C ASP A 422 -24.99 -18.90 -26.28
N LEU A 423 -26.11 -18.37 -25.80
CA LEU A 423 -27.35 -19.12 -25.56
C LEU A 423 -28.27 -19.19 -26.79
N GLY A 424 -27.94 -18.51 -27.88
CA GLY A 424 -28.73 -18.44 -29.12
C GLY A 424 -29.90 -17.42 -29.08
N ASP A 425 -30.01 -16.61 -28.03
CA ASP A 425 -31.07 -15.62 -27.83
C ASP A 425 -30.77 -14.30 -28.59
N HIS A 426 -30.59 -14.37 -29.91
CA HIS A 426 -30.23 -13.21 -30.74
C HIS A 426 -31.26 -12.06 -30.68
N GLU A 427 -32.54 -12.39 -30.53
CA GLU A 427 -33.63 -11.42 -30.37
C GLU A 427 -33.46 -10.54 -29.12
N ARG A 428 -33.02 -11.13 -28.00
CA ARG A 428 -32.74 -10.39 -26.75
C ARG A 428 -31.38 -9.70 -26.80
N ALA A 429 -30.40 -10.27 -27.51
CA ALA A 429 -29.05 -9.71 -27.60
C ALA A 429 -29.03 -8.36 -28.33
N ARG A 430 -29.78 -8.20 -29.43
CA ARG A 430 -29.80 -6.98 -30.25
C ARG A 430 -30.10 -5.70 -29.47
N PRO A 431 -31.20 -5.56 -28.71
CA PRO A 431 -31.45 -4.34 -27.95
C PRO A 431 -30.40 -4.08 -26.87
N VAL A 432 -29.80 -5.13 -26.29
CA VAL A 432 -28.71 -5.01 -25.31
C VAL A 432 -27.43 -4.48 -25.97
N LEU A 433 -27.09 -4.95 -27.17
CA LEU A 433 -25.97 -4.41 -27.96
C LEU A 433 -26.21 -2.95 -28.36
N GLN A 434 -27.45 -2.57 -28.69
CA GLN A 434 -27.78 -1.18 -28.99
C GLN A 434 -27.54 -0.28 -27.77
N GLN A 435 -27.83 -0.74 -26.55
CA GLN A 435 -27.46 -0.03 -25.32
C GLN A 435 -25.93 0.07 -25.15
N ALA A 436 -25.18 -0.97 -25.52
CA ALA A 436 -23.71 -0.91 -25.52
C ALA A 436 -23.16 0.15 -26.48
N VAL A 437 -23.79 0.34 -27.64
CA VAL A 437 -23.41 1.38 -28.60
C VAL A 437 -23.86 2.78 -28.18
N ALA A 438 -25.05 2.88 -27.57
CA ALA A 438 -25.58 4.13 -27.04
C ALA A 438 -24.78 4.64 -25.82
N ALA A 439 -24.09 3.73 -25.11
CA ALA A 439 -23.13 4.11 -24.07
C ALA A 439 -21.97 4.90 -24.71
N SER A 440 -21.95 6.21 -24.47
CA SER A 440 -21.08 7.18 -25.15
C SER A 440 -19.59 6.83 -25.11
N GLY A 441 -18.93 6.80 -26.28
CA GLY A 441 -17.47 6.76 -26.39
C GLY A 441 -16.98 6.23 -27.73
N LYS A 442 -15.85 6.76 -28.23
CA LYS A 442 -15.08 6.11 -29.30
C LYS A 442 -14.19 5.03 -28.67
N SER A 443 -14.73 3.82 -28.51
CA SER A 443 -14.01 2.69 -27.92
C SER A 443 -14.10 1.44 -28.78
N GLU A 444 -13.13 0.55 -28.63
CA GLU A 444 -13.15 -0.77 -29.28
C GLU A 444 -14.36 -1.61 -28.85
N THR A 445 -14.85 -1.45 -27.62
CA THR A 445 -16.05 -2.13 -27.11
C THR A 445 -17.33 -1.71 -27.81
N VAL A 446 -17.47 -0.42 -28.17
CA VAL A 446 -18.61 0.08 -28.95
C VAL A 446 -18.52 -0.43 -30.38
N ALA A 447 -17.32 -0.46 -30.97
CA ALA A 447 -17.12 -1.04 -32.30
C ALA A 447 -17.41 -2.54 -32.34
N GLU A 448 -17.04 -3.28 -31.30
CA GLU A 448 -17.40 -4.69 -31.14
C GLU A 448 -18.92 -4.87 -31.08
N ALA A 449 -19.61 -4.12 -30.23
CA ALA A 449 -21.06 -4.22 -30.13
C ALA A 449 -21.77 -3.93 -31.47
N ALA A 450 -21.35 -2.88 -32.18
CA ALA A 450 -21.87 -2.54 -33.50
C ALA A 450 -21.58 -3.64 -34.55
N TYR A 451 -20.40 -4.25 -34.50
CA TYR A 451 -20.04 -5.38 -35.36
C TYR A 451 -20.95 -6.60 -35.12
N HIS A 452 -21.24 -6.94 -33.86
CA HIS A 452 -22.14 -8.05 -33.51
C HIS A 452 -23.58 -7.80 -33.98
N ILE A 453 -24.10 -6.56 -33.84
CA ILE A 453 -25.42 -6.19 -34.40
C ILE A 453 -25.44 -6.42 -35.91
N ALA A 454 -24.42 -5.92 -36.60
CA ALA A 454 -24.31 -6.03 -38.05
C ALA A 454 -24.22 -7.50 -38.51
N GLN A 455 -23.48 -8.33 -37.78
CA GLN A 455 -23.38 -9.76 -38.06
C GLN A 455 -24.74 -10.47 -37.92
N GLY A 456 -25.48 -10.20 -36.85
CA GLY A 456 -26.83 -10.74 -36.67
C GLY A 456 -27.79 -10.33 -37.79
N LEU A 457 -27.78 -9.05 -38.17
CA LEU A 457 -28.61 -8.54 -39.29
C LEU A 457 -28.20 -9.16 -40.64
N SER A 458 -26.90 -9.33 -40.87
CA SER A 458 -26.41 -9.98 -42.10
C SER A 458 -26.83 -11.45 -42.17
N ALA A 459 -26.82 -12.17 -41.05
CA ALA A 459 -27.34 -13.54 -40.96
C ALA A 459 -28.85 -13.62 -41.24
N GLU A 460 -29.62 -12.60 -40.85
CA GLU A 460 -31.04 -12.41 -41.19
C GLU A 460 -31.29 -11.95 -42.64
N ARG A 461 -30.22 -11.81 -43.47
CA ARG A 461 -30.26 -11.24 -44.83
C ARG A 461 -30.72 -9.78 -44.90
N ARG A 462 -30.72 -9.06 -43.77
CA ARG A 462 -31.01 -7.62 -43.69
C ARG A 462 -29.74 -6.82 -43.97
N HIS A 463 -29.20 -7.00 -45.17
CA HIS A 463 -27.89 -6.48 -45.53
C HIS A 463 -27.80 -4.95 -45.52
N ALA A 464 -28.88 -4.24 -45.86
CA ALA A 464 -28.91 -2.77 -45.84
C ALA A 464 -28.63 -2.22 -44.42
N GLU A 465 -29.36 -2.72 -43.43
CA GLU A 465 -29.17 -2.34 -42.03
C GLU A 465 -27.83 -2.85 -41.48
N ALA A 466 -27.40 -4.05 -41.89
CA ALA A 466 -26.09 -4.57 -41.51
C ALA A 466 -24.94 -3.64 -41.93
N VAL A 467 -25.02 -3.04 -43.12
CA VAL A 467 -24.02 -2.07 -43.59
C VAL A 467 -23.95 -0.84 -42.68
N GLU A 468 -25.08 -0.29 -42.24
CA GLU A 468 -25.08 0.87 -41.34
C GLU A 468 -24.33 0.60 -40.04
N TRP A 469 -24.58 -0.57 -39.43
CA TRP A 469 -23.92 -0.98 -38.19
C TRP A 469 -22.45 -1.36 -38.40
N TYR A 470 -22.10 -2.00 -39.51
CA TYR A 470 -20.69 -2.24 -39.86
C TYR A 470 -19.92 -0.93 -40.07
N MET A 471 -20.53 0.03 -40.79
CA MET A 471 -19.91 1.34 -40.99
C MET A 471 -19.77 2.09 -39.67
N THR A 472 -20.74 1.98 -38.77
CA THR A 472 -20.66 2.51 -37.39
C THR A 472 -19.45 1.93 -36.65
N ALA A 473 -19.28 0.61 -36.63
CA ALA A 473 -18.11 -0.03 -36.02
C ALA A 473 -16.78 0.47 -36.62
N SER A 474 -16.72 0.59 -37.95
CA SER A 474 -15.54 1.09 -38.66
C SER A 474 -15.22 2.56 -38.37
N TYR A 475 -16.23 3.39 -38.07
CA TYR A 475 -16.06 4.81 -37.79
C TYR A 475 -15.66 5.06 -36.34
N VAL A 476 -16.28 4.32 -35.40
CA VAL A 476 -16.03 4.46 -33.96
C VAL A 476 -14.61 4.08 -33.60
N ALA A 477 -14.12 2.94 -34.10
CA ALA A 477 -12.75 2.49 -33.84
C ALA A 477 -12.09 1.93 -35.11
N PRO A 478 -11.67 2.80 -36.07
CA PRO A 478 -11.17 2.38 -37.39
C PRO A 478 -9.91 1.50 -37.36
N GLN A 479 -9.11 1.67 -36.31
CA GLN A 479 -7.85 0.94 -36.10
C GLN A 479 -8.02 -0.30 -35.22
N SER A 480 -9.21 -0.55 -34.67
CA SER A 480 -9.48 -1.77 -33.89
C SER A 480 -9.67 -2.97 -34.81
N ARG A 481 -9.51 -4.18 -34.27
CA ARG A 481 -9.79 -5.42 -35.02
C ARG A 481 -11.24 -5.44 -35.53
N TRP A 482 -12.17 -4.96 -34.70
CA TRP A 482 -13.61 -4.93 -34.99
C TRP A 482 -13.96 -3.93 -36.07
N GLY A 483 -13.35 -2.73 -36.04
CA GLY A 483 -13.52 -1.75 -37.11
C GLY A 483 -13.01 -2.26 -38.46
N ARG A 484 -11.90 -3.02 -38.47
CA ARG A 484 -11.40 -3.66 -39.69
C ARG A 484 -12.30 -4.79 -40.17
N GLN A 485 -12.70 -5.71 -39.29
CA GLN A 485 -13.63 -6.80 -39.63
C GLN A 485 -14.98 -6.26 -40.11
N ALA A 486 -15.43 -5.13 -39.55
CA ALA A 486 -16.64 -4.47 -39.99
C ALA A 486 -16.54 -3.93 -41.42
N LEU A 487 -15.41 -3.38 -41.85
CA LEU A 487 -15.23 -2.97 -43.26
C LEU A 487 -15.36 -4.15 -44.22
N LEU A 488 -14.81 -5.31 -43.86
CA LEU A 488 -14.98 -6.53 -44.66
C LEU A 488 -16.46 -6.96 -44.68
N GLY A 489 -17.13 -6.98 -43.53
CA GLY A 489 -18.55 -7.32 -43.41
C GLY A 489 -19.48 -6.36 -44.18
N ALA A 490 -19.17 -5.06 -44.18
CA ALA A 490 -19.87 -4.05 -44.97
C ALA A 490 -19.70 -4.33 -46.47
N GLY A 491 -18.47 -4.57 -46.93
CA GLY A 491 -18.19 -4.93 -48.31
C GLY A 491 -18.98 -6.16 -48.75
N LEU A 492 -18.98 -7.23 -47.94
CA LEU A 492 -19.72 -8.46 -48.23
C LEU A 492 -21.24 -8.22 -48.29
N SER A 493 -21.77 -7.42 -47.38
CA SER A 493 -23.20 -7.08 -47.33
C SER A 493 -23.61 -6.16 -48.49
N LEU A 494 -22.74 -5.27 -48.94
CA LEU A 494 -22.95 -4.43 -50.14
C LEU A 494 -22.90 -5.26 -51.42
N THR A 495 -21.96 -6.22 -51.51
CA THR A 495 -21.91 -7.19 -52.62
C THR A 495 -23.20 -8.01 -52.68
N ALA A 496 -23.72 -8.49 -51.54
CA ALA A 496 -24.98 -9.21 -51.48
C ALA A 496 -26.20 -8.36 -51.92
N GLN A 497 -26.12 -7.04 -51.74
CA GLN A 497 -27.12 -6.07 -52.21
C GLN A 497 -26.93 -5.65 -53.68
N ASN A 498 -25.92 -6.18 -54.36
CA ASN A 498 -25.50 -5.76 -55.70
C ASN A 498 -25.06 -4.28 -55.81
N ASP A 499 -24.70 -3.64 -54.69
CA ASP A 499 -24.08 -2.30 -54.68
C ASP A 499 -22.56 -2.42 -54.79
N LEU A 500 -22.12 -2.79 -55.99
CA LEU A 500 -20.73 -3.12 -56.28
C LEU A 500 -19.78 -1.92 -56.10
N ARG A 501 -20.26 -0.70 -56.38
CA ARG A 501 -19.44 0.53 -56.26
C ARG A 501 -19.08 0.80 -54.80
N ASN A 502 -20.06 0.78 -53.91
CA ASN A 502 -19.81 0.99 -52.49
C ASN A 502 -19.07 -0.21 -51.87
N ALA A 503 -19.32 -1.44 -52.35
CA ALA A 503 -18.57 -2.61 -51.90
C ALA A 503 -17.06 -2.46 -52.18
N LEU A 504 -16.69 -2.05 -53.40
CA LEU A 504 -15.28 -1.81 -53.76
C LEU A 504 -14.65 -0.71 -52.91
N ALA A 505 -15.38 0.38 -52.64
CA ALA A 505 -14.89 1.45 -51.76
C ALA A 505 -14.58 0.95 -50.34
N ALA A 506 -15.44 0.09 -49.77
CA ALA A 506 -15.23 -0.51 -48.46
C ALA A 506 -14.00 -1.44 -48.45
N TYR A 507 -13.82 -2.28 -49.48
CA TYR A 507 -12.65 -3.15 -49.60
C TYR A 507 -11.35 -2.36 -49.79
N TRP A 508 -11.32 -1.35 -50.66
CA TRP A 508 -10.12 -0.52 -50.88
C TRP A 508 -9.67 0.20 -49.61
N ARG A 509 -10.61 0.69 -48.81
CA ARG A 509 -10.30 1.31 -47.52
C ARG A 509 -9.61 0.34 -46.54
N LEU A 510 -9.92 -0.95 -46.64
CA LEU A 510 -9.28 -2.00 -45.84
C LEU A 510 -7.91 -2.39 -46.42
N ILE A 511 -7.78 -2.45 -47.75
CA ILE A 511 -6.55 -2.87 -48.46
C ILE A 511 -5.42 -1.84 -48.34
N ALA A 512 -5.73 -0.54 -48.22
CA ALA A 512 -4.75 0.54 -48.21
C ALA A 512 -3.53 0.29 -47.27
N PRO A 513 -2.29 0.56 -47.72
CA PRO A 513 -1.08 0.29 -46.95
C PRO A 513 -1.01 1.09 -45.64
N ARG A 514 -0.51 0.44 -44.57
CA ARG A 514 -0.34 1.04 -43.25
C ARG A 514 1.08 0.78 -42.72
N PRO A 515 1.72 1.77 -42.06
CA PRO A 515 3.13 1.69 -41.67
C PRO A 515 3.48 0.59 -40.65
N ASP A 516 2.52 0.09 -39.85
CA ASP A 516 2.78 -0.72 -38.65
C ASP A 516 2.07 -2.11 -38.60
N SER A 517 1.61 -2.67 -39.73
CA SER A 517 0.55 -3.71 -39.71
C SER A 517 0.91 -5.10 -40.27
N ASP A 518 2.03 -5.72 -39.87
CA ASP A 518 2.47 -7.02 -40.44
C ASP A 518 1.94 -8.28 -39.71
N GLN A 519 0.95 -8.12 -38.83
CA GLN A 519 0.30 -9.25 -38.13
C GLN A 519 -0.43 -10.16 -39.13
N ALA A 520 -0.30 -11.48 -38.96
CA ALA A 520 -0.88 -12.48 -39.86
C ALA A 520 -2.40 -12.32 -40.05
N ASP A 521 -3.14 -12.06 -38.97
CA ASP A 521 -4.59 -11.87 -39.00
C ASP A 521 -5.01 -10.63 -39.82
N GLU A 522 -4.23 -9.55 -39.75
CA GLU A 522 -4.51 -8.33 -40.52
C GLU A 522 -4.15 -8.52 -41.99
N ARG A 523 -3.06 -9.22 -42.27
CA ARG A 523 -2.67 -9.62 -43.62
C ARG A 523 -3.73 -10.50 -44.27
N GLU A 524 -4.28 -11.46 -43.54
CA GLU A 524 -5.36 -12.32 -44.02
C GLU A 524 -6.64 -11.52 -44.30
N LEU A 525 -7.04 -10.64 -43.39
CA LEU A 525 -8.24 -9.81 -43.55
C LEU A 525 -8.14 -8.86 -44.76
N ARG A 526 -6.98 -8.22 -44.95
CA ARG A 526 -6.70 -7.34 -46.11
C ARG A 526 -6.62 -8.15 -47.40
N GLY A 527 -6.03 -9.34 -47.34
CA GLY A 527 -5.97 -10.28 -48.45
C GLY A 527 -7.34 -10.77 -48.89
N GLU A 528 -8.24 -11.09 -47.94
CA GLU A 528 -9.64 -11.45 -48.22
C GLU A 528 -10.38 -10.28 -48.89
N ALA A 529 -10.22 -9.05 -48.40
CA ALA A 529 -10.82 -7.87 -49.03
C ALA A 529 -10.34 -7.66 -50.47
N ALA A 530 -9.03 -7.82 -50.73
CA ALA A 530 -8.46 -7.75 -52.08
C ALA A 530 -9.01 -8.86 -52.99
N TYR A 531 -9.16 -10.07 -52.46
CA TYR A 531 -9.75 -11.18 -53.21
C TYR A 531 -11.20 -10.87 -53.62
N ARG A 532 -12.03 -10.37 -52.68
CA ARG A 532 -13.42 -10.01 -52.95
C ARG A 532 -13.56 -8.83 -53.92
N ALA A 533 -12.67 -7.85 -53.84
CA ALA A 533 -12.61 -6.77 -54.83
C ALA A 533 -12.28 -7.31 -56.24
N GLY A 534 -11.31 -8.23 -56.34
CA GLY A 534 -10.96 -8.89 -57.60
C GLY A 534 -12.13 -9.69 -58.21
N GLU A 535 -12.92 -10.39 -57.39
CA GLU A 535 -14.13 -11.10 -57.84
C GLU A 535 -15.16 -10.14 -58.48
N ILE A 536 -15.38 -8.98 -57.87
CA ILE A 536 -16.30 -7.96 -58.40
C ILE A 536 -15.80 -7.41 -59.74
N LEU A 537 -14.51 -7.04 -59.83
CA LEU A 537 -13.91 -6.48 -61.05
C LEU A 537 -13.90 -7.48 -62.20
N ARG A 538 -13.60 -8.75 -61.89
CA ARG A 538 -13.68 -9.84 -62.87
C ARG A 538 -15.09 -10.02 -63.39
N GLY A 539 -16.10 -9.99 -62.52
CA GLY A 539 -17.51 -10.04 -62.91
C GLY A 539 -17.94 -8.85 -63.79
N ALA A 540 -17.25 -7.71 -63.68
CA ALA A 540 -17.43 -6.54 -64.53
C ALA A 540 -16.55 -6.54 -65.81
N SER A 541 -15.86 -7.65 -66.11
CA SER A 541 -14.94 -7.80 -67.25
C SER A 541 -13.72 -6.87 -67.23
N LEU A 542 -13.35 -6.35 -66.06
CA LEU A 542 -12.16 -5.52 -65.84
C LEU A 542 -10.97 -6.42 -65.46
N HIS A 543 -10.53 -7.25 -66.40
CA HIS A 543 -9.61 -8.36 -66.13
C HIS A 543 -8.20 -7.93 -65.66
N GLU A 544 -7.71 -6.76 -66.08
CA GLU A 544 -6.41 -6.22 -65.64
C GLU A 544 -6.45 -5.76 -64.18
N GLU A 545 -7.48 -5.02 -63.80
CA GLU A 545 -7.67 -4.51 -62.44
C GLU A 545 -8.00 -5.66 -61.47
N ALA A 546 -8.78 -6.65 -61.93
CA ALA A 546 -9.04 -7.87 -61.20
C ALA A 546 -7.74 -8.66 -60.93
N LEU A 547 -6.86 -8.77 -61.93
CA LEU A 547 -5.55 -9.39 -61.78
C LEU A 547 -4.70 -8.68 -60.72
N GLU A 548 -4.63 -7.35 -60.75
CA GLU A 548 -3.89 -6.58 -59.75
C GLU A 548 -4.41 -6.84 -58.32
N MET A 549 -5.73 -6.92 -58.15
CA MET A 549 -6.35 -7.22 -56.86
C MET A 549 -6.07 -8.66 -56.39
N PHE A 550 -6.12 -9.66 -57.28
CA PHE A 550 -5.76 -11.03 -56.92
C PHE A 550 -4.27 -11.20 -56.60
N GLU A 551 -3.38 -10.50 -57.31
CA GLU A 551 -1.95 -10.47 -56.97
C GLU A 551 -1.70 -9.77 -55.63
N THR A 552 -2.41 -8.67 -55.36
CA THR A 552 -2.36 -7.98 -54.07
C THR A 552 -2.84 -8.91 -52.94
N SER A 553 -3.93 -9.64 -53.16
CA SER A 553 -4.41 -10.68 -52.24
C SER A 553 -3.34 -11.74 -51.98
N ALA A 554 -2.74 -12.30 -53.03
CA ALA A 554 -1.69 -13.33 -52.92
C ALA A 554 -0.43 -12.82 -52.18
N ARG A 555 -0.04 -11.56 -52.39
CA ARG A 555 1.07 -10.93 -51.65
C ARG A 555 0.75 -10.77 -50.17
N LEU A 556 -0.43 -10.26 -49.85
CA LEU A 556 -0.85 -10.04 -48.46
C LEU A 556 -0.97 -11.36 -47.71
N THR A 557 -1.53 -12.39 -48.33
CA THR A 557 -1.71 -13.71 -47.70
C THR A 557 -0.51 -14.65 -47.87
N ALA A 558 0.68 -14.15 -48.22
CA ALA A 558 1.83 -15.02 -48.48
C ALA A 558 2.14 -15.94 -47.28
N GLY A 559 2.22 -17.25 -47.52
CA GLY A 559 2.39 -18.28 -46.50
C GLY A 559 1.14 -18.62 -45.69
N LEU A 560 -0.02 -18.02 -45.99
CA LEU A 560 -1.32 -18.28 -45.37
C LEU A 560 -2.24 -19.06 -46.33
N PRO A 561 -3.30 -19.73 -45.84
CA PRO A 561 -4.19 -20.54 -46.66
C PRO A 561 -4.80 -19.82 -47.88
N GLY A 562 -4.99 -18.50 -47.78
CA GLY A 562 -5.55 -17.65 -48.84
C GLY A 562 -4.65 -17.49 -50.09
N GLU A 563 -3.33 -17.68 -49.99
CA GLU A 563 -2.39 -17.39 -51.10
C GLU A 563 -2.69 -18.21 -52.34
N ARG A 564 -2.88 -19.53 -52.15
CA ARG A 564 -3.13 -20.44 -53.27
C ARG A 564 -4.42 -20.09 -53.99
N ARG A 565 -5.47 -19.75 -53.24
CA ARG A 565 -6.77 -19.37 -53.81
C ARG A 565 -6.66 -18.08 -54.63
N ALA A 566 -5.93 -17.09 -54.12
CA ALA A 566 -5.70 -15.83 -54.83
C ALA A 566 -4.89 -16.03 -56.13
N LEU A 567 -3.83 -16.85 -56.10
CA LEU A 567 -3.01 -17.14 -57.30
C LEU A 567 -3.79 -17.89 -58.38
N LEU A 568 -4.69 -18.81 -58.00
CA LEU A 568 -5.56 -19.50 -58.95
C LEU A 568 -6.54 -18.53 -59.64
N ALA A 569 -7.08 -17.57 -58.90
CA ALA A 569 -7.96 -16.54 -59.46
C ALA A 569 -7.19 -15.58 -60.39
N ALA A 570 -5.97 -15.16 -60.00
CA ALA A 570 -5.08 -14.39 -60.86
C ALA A 570 -4.77 -15.11 -62.18
N LEU A 571 -4.46 -16.41 -62.11
CA LEU A 571 -4.21 -17.24 -63.29
C LEU A 571 -5.41 -17.30 -64.24
N GLN A 572 -6.63 -17.35 -63.71
CA GLN A 572 -7.85 -17.30 -64.52
C GLN A 572 -7.96 -15.98 -65.28
N CYS A 573 -7.72 -14.84 -64.62
CA CYS A 573 -7.72 -13.52 -65.28
C CYS A 573 -6.63 -13.41 -66.36
N VAL A 574 -5.42 -13.93 -66.11
CA VAL A 574 -4.33 -13.91 -67.10
C VAL A 574 -4.63 -14.73 -68.36
N LYS A 575 -5.36 -15.85 -68.21
CA LYS A 575 -5.81 -16.65 -69.36
C LYS A 575 -6.81 -15.88 -70.23
N GLU A 576 -7.66 -15.07 -69.61
CA GLU A 576 -8.63 -14.22 -70.31
C GLU A 576 -7.95 -13.03 -71.02
N THR A 577 -6.85 -12.49 -70.48
CA THR A 577 -6.07 -11.42 -71.12
C THR A 577 -5.03 -11.90 -72.14
N GLY A 578 -4.81 -13.21 -72.26
CA GLY A 578 -3.93 -13.81 -73.27
C GLY A 578 -2.42 -13.75 -72.99
N ASN A 579 -2.01 -13.33 -71.79
CA ASN A 579 -0.59 -13.19 -71.44
C ASN A 579 0.03 -14.54 -71.00
N ARG A 580 0.58 -15.29 -71.97
CA ARG A 580 1.16 -16.63 -71.75
C ARG A 580 2.32 -16.66 -70.75
N THR A 581 3.21 -15.66 -70.77
CA THR A 581 4.39 -15.65 -69.89
C THR A 581 4.01 -15.42 -68.43
N ALA A 582 3.03 -14.55 -68.17
CA ALA A 582 2.47 -14.36 -66.83
C ALA A 582 1.77 -15.63 -66.32
N ALA A 583 1.05 -16.35 -67.20
CA ALA A 583 0.36 -17.60 -66.83
C ALA A 583 1.35 -18.71 -66.42
N GLU A 584 2.45 -18.86 -67.16
CA GLU A 584 3.53 -19.82 -66.85
C GLU A 584 4.23 -19.48 -65.52
N ASN A 585 4.44 -18.20 -65.23
CA ASN A 585 5.03 -17.76 -63.97
C ASN A 585 4.12 -18.06 -62.77
N LEU A 586 2.82 -17.78 -62.88
CA LEU A 586 1.84 -18.08 -61.84
C LEU A 586 1.69 -19.60 -61.61
N ASN A 587 1.65 -20.41 -62.67
CA ASN A 587 1.58 -21.87 -62.56
C ASN A 587 2.77 -22.43 -61.78
N ARG A 588 4.00 -22.02 -62.10
CA ARG A 588 5.20 -22.47 -61.38
C ARG A 588 5.13 -22.13 -59.89
N ARG A 589 4.63 -20.93 -59.54
CA ARG A 589 4.48 -20.51 -58.14
C ARG A 589 3.41 -21.34 -57.41
N ILE A 590 2.30 -21.67 -58.06
CA ILE A 590 1.24 -22.53 -57.49
C ILE A 590 1.76 -23.96 -57.25
N GLU A 591 2.53 -24.51 -58.19
CA GLU A 591 3.16 -25.83 -58.07
C GLU A 591 4.14 -25.89 -56.91
N GLN A 592 4.98 -24.86 -56.75
CA GLN A 592 5.92 -24.74 -55.62
C GLN A 592 5.21 -24.69 -54.26
N LEU A 593 4.04 -24.06 -54.18
CA LEU A 593 3.21 -24.06 -52.97
C LEU A 593 2.57 -25.43 -52.68
N GLY A 594 2.20 -26.19 -53.72
CA GLY A 594 1.67 -27.55 -53.59
C GLY A 594 2.72 -28.61 -53.23
N ALA A 595 3.99 -28.37 -53.57
CA ALA A 595 5.11 -29.26 -53.27
C ALA A 595 5.69 -29.09 -51.86
N ARG A 596 5.33 -28.02 -51.14
CA ARG A 596 5.67 -27.85 -49.72
C ARG A 596 4.80 -28.80 -48.87
N PRO A 597 5.38 -29.63 -47.98
CA PRO A 597 4.58 -30.40 -47.03
C PRO A 597 3.75 -29.41 -46.20
N ALA A 598 2.46 -29.70 -46.06
CA ALA A 598 1.56 -28.85 -45.30
C ALA A 598 2.14 -28.62 -43.89
N PRO A 599 2.23 -27.37 -43.38
CA PRO A 599 2.48 -27.17 -41.97
C PRO A 599 1.38 -27.88 -41.17
N PRO A 600 1.68 -28.40 -39.96
CA PRO A 600 0.66 -29.06 -39.16
C PRO A 600 -0.52 -28.11 -39.02
N THR A 601 -1.69 -28.56 -39.48
CA THR A 601 -2.95 -27.80 -39.43
C THR A 601 -3.17 -27.32 -37.99
N PRO A 602 -3.20 -26.00 -37.71
CA PRO A 602 -3.90 -25.55 -36.53
C PRO A 602 -5.37 -25.94 -36.73
N ALA A 603 -5.99 -26.51 -35.69
CA ALA A 603 -7.41 -26.85 -35.72
C ALA A 603 -8.23 -25.64 -36.22
N PRO A 604 -9.31 -25.86 -37.00
CA PRO A 604 -10.09 -24.76 -37.56
C PRO A 604 -10.56 -23.82 -36.44
N PRO A 605 -10.54 -22.49 -36.63
CA PRO A 605 -11.24 -21.60 -35.72
C PRO A 605 -12.74 -21.90 -35.88
N VAL A 606 -13.31 -22.52 -34.86
CA VAL A 606 -14.75 -22.71 -34.73
C VAL A 606 -15.36 -21.31 -34.56
N LEU A 607 -15.87 -20.75 -35.64
CA LEU A 607 -16.82 -19.65 -35.59
C LEU A 607 -18.17 -20.24 -35.16
N GLY A 608 -18.43 -20.21 -33.85
CA GLY A 608 -19.72 -20.54 -33.24
C GLY A 608 -19.72 -21.82 -32.41
N ALA A 609 -19.67 -21.66 -31.08
CA ALA A 609 -20.20 -22.52 -30.00
C ALA A 609 -19.23 -22.59 -28.81
N ALA A 610 -19.24 -21.57 -27.95
CA ALA A 610 -18.88 -21.76 -26.55
C ALA A 610 -20.11 -22.28 -25.78
N SER A 611 -20.44 -23.57 -25.91
CA SER A 611 -21.19 -24.25 -24.87
C SER A 611 -20.97 -25.77 -24.89
N ARG A 612 -20.76 -26.30 -23.67
CA ARG A 612 -20.71 -27.71 -23.25
C ARG A 612 -19.34 -28.40 -23.24
N THR A 613 -18.61 -28.20 -22.13
CA THR A 613 -17.90 -29.31 -21.45
C THR A 613 -17.96 -29.11 -19.93
N ARG A 614 -19.07 -29.52 -19.33
CA ARG A 614 -19.11 -30.02 -17.94
C ARG A 614 -20.17 -31.11 -17.89
N GLU A 615 -19.73 -32.34 -18.09
CA GLU A 615 -20.29 -33.58 -17.51
C GLU A 615 -19.63 -34.79 -18.20
N ALA A 616 -18.69 -35.43 -17.50
CA ALA A 616 -18.43 -36.88 -17.59
C ALA A 616 -17.38 -37.26 -16.54
N ALA A 617 -17.78 -37.19 -15.26
CA ALA A 617 -17.21 -38.02 -14.21
C ALA A 617 -18.36 -38.87 -13.65
N ALA A 618 -18.76 -39.91 -14.39
CA ALA A 618 -19.67 -40.95 -13.90
C ALA A 618 -19.60 -42.20 -14.81
N GLY A 619 -18.93 -43.24 -14.30
CA GLY A 619 -19.29 -44.66 -14.39
C GLY A 619 -19.55 -45.31 -15.75
N SER A 620 -18.63 -46.19 -16.17
CA SER A 620 -19.00 -47.44 -16.85
C SER A 620 -18.56 -48.63 -15.99
N ALA A 621 -19.42 -49.00 -15.05
CA ALA A 621 -19.49 -50.37 -14.54
C ALA A 621 -20.40 -51.16 -15.49
N LEU A 622 -19.86 -52.22 -16.09
CA LEU A 622 -20.59 -53.22 -16.86
C LEU A 622 -21.51 -54.03 -15.93
N PRO A 623 -22.75 -54.36 -16.34
CA PRO A 623 -23.46 -55.50 -15.79
C PRO A 623 -23.27 -56.70 -16.73
N ALA A 624 -22.56 -57.73 -16.25
CA ALA A 624 -22.69 -59.08 -16.74
C ALA A 624 -23.67 -59.81 -15.82
N ALA A 625 -24.90 -60.01 -16.29
CA ALA A 625 -25.84 -60.93 -15.66
C ALA A 625 -25.47 -62.36 -16.10
N ALA A 626 -24.96 -63.12 -15.14
CA ALA A 626 -25.18 -64.55 -15.10
C ALA A 626 -26.39 -64.79 -14.17
N ARG A 627 -27.41 -65.42 -14.76
CA ARG A 627 -28.74 -65.82 -14.24
C ARG A 627 -29.88 -64.83 -14.45
#